data_AF-A0A2N8KWX6-F1
#
_entry.id   AF-A0A2N8KWX6-F1
#
_cell.length_a   1.000
_cell.length_b   1.000
_cell.length_c   1.000
_cell.angle_alpha   90.00
_cell.angle_beta   90.00
_cell.angle_gamma   90.00
#
_symmetry.space_group_name_H-M   'P 1'
#
loop_
_entity.id
_entity.type
_entity.pdbx_description
1 polymer ?
#
loop_
_entity_poly.entity_id
_entity_poly.type
_entity_poly.pdbx_seq_one_letter_code
_entity_poly.pdbx_strand_id
1 'polypeptide(L)'
;MSNADVNLDELQLDLKNPRFDGLDNQREALQKIVQSQGTKLVNLAEDIVENGLSPAHRMLVAKATGKGNFGYIVLDGNRRLAALRVLANPAVLDGMTGVGDLTIQKLRRLAKDFSLDAIQPIDVYVCKSESDARHWIEAIHTGENDGRGVVSWDGIATARYRGKNTSLKVLEFVKAAGKLTESELAALERFPITNLDRLLATPEIRELLGLTLEGGDLLSDLPQAELIRPLKKVVNDIASKTITVGQLKGKDDRLKYVNSLKAALPDLSRRTGTPEPLDRLAAHANTKGMSKASPAAKARSLLDRKALIPGQAQTPLNINDQKLQQMCRELRKLPLDTYPVSVAASFRVFLELSLDHYGAEKKVKDYNVDLPLKKKVEVVTAGLQLNGASKRDLQAFRALASNPNAALSIDRLHGVIHSRYALPTASELRTGWAEVQVAFTKIWE
;
A
#
# COMPACT_ATOMS: atom_id res chain seq x y z
N MET A 1 25.58 -8.21 -25.01
CA MET A 1 25.07 -9.04 -23.92
C MET A 1 23.98 -9.89 -24.53
N SER A 2 24.00 -11.19 -24.25
CA SER A 2 23.11 -12.16 -24.89
C SER A 2 22.72 -13.21 -23.86
N ASN A 3 21.51 -13.75 -23.97
CA ASN A 3 21.13 -14.94 -23.22
C ASN A 3 21.84 -16.16 -23.84
N ALA A 4 22.06 -17.18 -23.02
CA ALA A 4 22.52 -18.49 -23.46
C ALA A 4 21.85 -19.57 -22.61
N ASP A 5 21.51 -20.68 -23.25
CA ASP A 5 21.05 -21.89 -22.59
C ASP A 5 22.25 -22.82 -22.44
N VAL A 6 22.58 -23.19 -21.20
CA VAL A 6 23.81 -23.94 -20.88
C VAL A 6 23.54 -25.11 -19.95
N ASN A 7 24.35 -26.16 -20.06
CA ASN A 7 24.32 -27.26 -19.11
C ASN A 7 25.11 -26.93 -17.84
N LEU A 8 24.82 -27.65 -16.75
CA LEU A 8 25.42 -27.43 -15.43
C LEU A 8 26.93 -27.67 -15.41
N ASP A 9 27.42 -28.60 -16.23
CA ASP A 9 28.83 -28.93 -16.39
C ASP A 9 29.62 -27.85 -17.16
N GLU A 10 28.94 -26.99 -17.91
CA GLU A 10 29.53 -25.82 -18.57
C GLU A 10 29.72 -24.62 -17.61
N LEU A 11 29.17 -24.68 -16.40
CA LEU A 11 29.22 -23.58 -15.42
C LEU A 11 30.31 -23.80 -14.38
N GLN A 12 31.15 -22.79 -14.17
CA GLN A 12 32.23 -22.74 -13.18
C GLN A 12 31.93 -21.71 -12.09
N LEU A 13 32.26 -22.05 -10.84
CA LEU A 13 32.24 -21.10 -9.73
C LEU A 13 33.31 -20.02 -9.96
N ASP A 14 33.01 -18.79 -9.60
CA ASP A 14 33.98 -17.71 -9.63
C ASP A 14 34.97 -17.83 -8.47
N LEU A 15 36.25 -18.04 -8.81
CA LEU A 15 37.34 -18.12 -7.84
C LEU A 15 37.75 -16.75 -7.27
N LYS A 16 37.27 -15.65 -7.86
CA LYS A 16 37.44 -14.27 -7.35
C LYS A 16 36.23 -13.77 -6.56
N ASN A 17 35.37 -14.69 -6.11
CA ASN A 17 34.15 -14.34 -5.37
C ASN A 17 34.48 -13.49 -4.13
N PRO A 18 33.99 -12.24 -4.04
CA PRO A 18 34.39 -11.29 -3.00
C PRO A 18 33.94 -11.70 -1.58
N ARG A 19 33.18 -12.78 -1.42
CA ARG A 19 32.82 -13.35 -0.11
C ARG A 19 33.97 -14.12 0.54
N PHE A 20 35.00 -14.48 -0.23
CA PHE A 20 36.10 -15.32 0.24
C PHE A 20 37.45 -14.72 -0.17
N ASP A 21 38.41 -14.73 0.76
CA ASP A 21 39.79 -14.33 0.48
C ASP A 21 40.51 -15.48 -0.22
N GLY A 22 40.65 -15.38 -1.55
CA GLY A 22 41.36 -16.36 -2.37
C GLY A 22 40.67 -17.73 -2.45
N LEU A 23 40.49 -18.23 -3.67
CA LEU A 23 40.05 -19.60 -3.93
C LEU A 23 40.99 -20.22 -4.95
N ASP A 24 41.61 -21.33 -4.61
CA ASP A 24 42.61 -21.98 -5.44
C ASP A 24 41.95 -22.81 -6.56
N ASN A 25 40.80 -23.44 -6.25
CA ASN A 25 40.13 -24.34 -7.19
C ASN A 25 38.62 -24.48 -6.93
N GLN A 26 37.93 -25.15 -7.87
CA GLN A 26 36.49 -25.36 -7.85
C GLN A 26 35.99 -26.16 -6.63
N ARG A 27 36.78 -27.13 -6.13
CA ARG A 27 36.42 -27.94 -4.97
C ARG A 27 36.45 -27.10 -3.69
N GLU A 28 37.50 -26.32 -3.52
CA GLU A 28 37.63 -25.39 -2.40
C GLU A 28 36.52 -24.33 -2.42
N ALA A 29 36.23 -23.75 -3.60
CA ALA A 29 35.15 -22.79 -3.78
C ALA A 29 33.79 -23.37 -3.35
N LEU A 30 33.49 -24.60 -3.78
CA LEU A 30 32.26 -25.29 -3.38
C LEU A 30 32.22 -25.53 -1.87
N GLN A 31 33.32 -26.04 -1.28
CA GLN A 31 33.40 -26.30 0.16
C GLN A 31 33.19 -25.02 0.99
N LYS A 32 33.87 -23.91 0.65
CA LYS A 32 33.69 -22.64 1.37
C LYS A 32 32.26 -22.11 1.26
N ILE A 33 31.59 -22.27 0.11
CA ILE A 33 30.18 -21.89 -0.05
C ILE A 33 29.28 -22.77 0.83
N VAL A 34 29.43 -24.09 0.76
CA VAL A 34 28.61 -25.03 1.56
C VAL A 34 28.78 -24.76 3.06
N GLN A 35 30.02 -24.61 3.52
CA GLN A 35 30.35 -24.35 4.92
C GLN A 35 29.81 -23.00 5.41
N SER A 36 30.08 -21.91 4.67
CA SER A 36 29.68 -20.56 5.10
C SER A 36 28.17 -20.33 5.03
N GLN A 37 27.47 -20.96 4.08
CA GLN A 37 26.03 -20.77 3.91
C GLN A 37 25.19 -21.70 4.79
N GLY A 38 25.66 -22.93 5.07
CA GLY A 38 25.01 -23.88 5.95
C GLY A 38 23.50 -24.01 5.67
N THR A 39 22.67 -23.75 6.69
CA THR A 39 21.20 -23.78 6.58
C THR A 39 20.63 -22.90 5.47
N LYS A 40 21.27 -21.75 5.14
CA LYS A 40 20.80 -20.89 4.03
C LYS A 40 20.96 -21.56 2.67
N LEU A 41 21.94 -22.46 2.51
CA LEU A 41 22.09 -23.26 1.30
C LEU A 41 21.06 -24.38 1.26
N VAL A 42 20.77 -25.02 2.40
CA VAL A 42 19.72 -26.03 2.52
C VAL A 42 18.37 -25.45 2.09
N ASN A 43 17.98 -24.30 2.63
CA ASN A 43 16.71 -23.66 2.27
C ASN A 43 16.64 -23.26 0.78
N LEU A 44 17.78 -22.86 0.20
CA LEU A 44 17.85 -22.56 -1.24
C LEU A 44 17.73 -23.83 -2.09
N ALA A 45 18.35 -24.94 -1.65
CA ALA A 45 18.24 -26.22 -2.34
C ALA A 45 16.82 -26.78 -2.26
N GLU A 46 16.17 -26.66 -1.11
CA GLU A 46 14.75 -27.02 -0.91
C GLU A 46 13.84 -26.24 -1.86
N ASP A 47 14.00 -24.91 -1.93
CA ASP A 47 13.23 -24.06 -2.86
C ASP A 47 13.46 -24.45 -4.33
N ILE A 48 14.70 -24.81 -4.71
CA ILE A 48 15.00 -25.29 -6.07
C ILE A 48 14.32 -26.62 -6.37
N VAL A 49 14.28 -27.55 -5.41
CA VAL A 49 13.61 -28.86 -5.59
C VAL A 49 12.09 -28.66 -5.72
N GLU A 50 11.50 -27.78 -4.92
CA GLU A 50 10.06 -27.53 -4.92
C GLU A 50 9.59 -26.69 -6.11
N ASN A 51 10.33 -25.64 -6.46
CA ASN A 51 9.87 -24.57 -7.34
C ASN A 51 10.75 -24.36 -8.60
N GLY A 52 11.88 -25.07 -8.71
CA GLY A 52 12.85 -24.87 -9.78
C GLY A 52 13.68 -23.58 -9.62
N LEU A 53 14.29 -23.12 -10.71
CA LEU A 53 15.08 -21.88 -10.70
C LEU A 53 14.19 -20.64 -10.83
N SER A 54 14.52 -19.58 -10.08
CA SER A 54 13.79 -18.31 -10.13
C SER A 54 13.89 -17.68 -11.54
N PRO A 55 12.76 -17.36 -12.19
CA PRO A 55 12.76 -16.72 -13.51
C PRO A 55 13.25 -15.26 -13.46
N ALA A 56 13.19 -14.61 -12.29
CA ALA A 56 13.61 -13.22 -12.08
C ALA A 56 15.11 -13.09 -11.77
N HIS A 57 15.73 -14.12 -11.21
CA HIS A 57 17.14 -14.11 -10.83
C HIS A 57 17.91 -15.05 -11.74
N ARG A 58 18.36 -14.58 -12.91
CA ARG A 58 19.26 -15.37 -13.78
C ARG A 58 20.68 -15.34 -13.22
N MET A 59 21.52 -16.29 -13.62
CA MET A 59 22.96 -16.20 -13.31
C MET A 59 23.62 -15.24 -14.30
N LEU A 60 24.49 -14.36 -13.80
CA LEU A 60 25.33 -13.52 -14.64
C LEU A 60 26.64 -14.26 -14.87
N VAL A 61 27.01 -14.47 -16.13
CA VAL A 61 28.18 -15.27 -16.49
C VAL A 61 29.10 -14.55 -17.46
N ALA A 62 30.38 -14.89 -17.46
CA ALA A 62 31.33 -14.52 -18.52
C ALA A 62 31.91 -15.78 -19.14
N LYS A 63 32.23 -15.74 -20.43
CA LYS A 63 32.91 -16.85 -21.10
C LYS A 63 34.27 -17.10 -20.43
N ALA A 64 34.57 -18.35 -20.12
CA ALA A 64 35.87 -18.69 -19.56
C ALA A 64 36.98 -18.37 -20.58
N THR A 65 38.04 -17.69 -20.15
CA THR A 65 39.17 -17.30 -21.00
C THR A 65 40.40 -18.17 -20.71
N GLY A 66 41.16 -18.55 -21.74
CA GLY A 66 42.38 -19.35 -21.62
C GLY A 66 42.39 -20.59 -22.52
N LYS A 67 43.58 -21.09 -22.90
CA LYS A 67 43.69 -22.33 -23.70
C LYS A 67 43.13 -23.51 -22.91
N GLY A 68 42.11 -24.18 -23.46
CA GLY A 68 41.48 -25.37 -22.87
C GLY A 68 40.35 -25.07 -21.87
N ASN A 69 40.05 -23.79 -21.60
CA ASN A 69 38.89 -23.42 -20.81
C ASN A 69 37.64 -23.36 -21.71
N PHE A 70 36.73 -24.30 -21.49
CA PHE A 70 35.40 -24.32 -22.11
C PHE A 70 34.33 -23.97 -21.07
N GLY A 71 33.24 -23.34 -21.51
CA GLY A 71 32.12 -22.96 -20.66
C GLY A 71 32.17 -21.51 -20.13
N TYR A 72 31.56 -21.30 -18.97
CA TYR A 72 31.26 -19.98 -18.41
C TYR A 72 31.59 -19.91 -16.91
N ILE A 73 32.11 -18.76 -16.47
CA ILE A 73 32.35 -18.42 -15.07
C ILE A 73 31.13 -17.65 -14.54
N VAL A 74 30.55 -18.11 -13.43
CA VAL A 74 29.38 -17.50 -12.78
C VAL A 74 29.80 -16.32 -11.90
N LEU A 75 29.68 -15.10 -12.44
CA LEU A 75 30.00 -13.84 -11.77
C LEU A 75 28.94 -13.49 -10.69
N ASP A 76 27.66 -13.75 -10.96
CA ASP A 76 26.60 -13.72 -9.95
C ASP A 76 25.73 -14.97 -9.98
N GLY A 77 25.37 -15.47 -8.80
CA GLY A 77 24.63 -16.72 -8.65
C GLY A 77 25.46 -17.92 -8.13
N ASN A 78 26.68 -17.69 -7.65
CA ASN A 78 27.56 -18.74 -7.09
C ASN A 78 26.89 -19.66 -6.05
N ARG A 79 26.00 -19.12 -5.19
CA ARG A 79 25.21 -19.92 -4.24
C ARG A 79 24.23 -20.88 -4.92
N ARG A 80 23.58 -20.43 -6.00
CA ARG A 80 22.66 -21.25 -6.79
C ARG A 80 23.44 -22.34 -7.54
N LEU A 81 24.57 -21.99 -8.18
CA LEU A 81 25.43 -23.00 -8.81
C LEU A 81 25.92 -24.05 -7.80
N ALA A 82 26.34 -23.64 -6.60
CA ALA A 82 26.73 -24.57 -5.55
C ALA A 82 25.59 -25.51 -5.12
N ALA A 83 24.37 -24.98 -4.92
CA ALA A 83 23.20 -25.79 -4.61
C ALA A 83 22.92 -26.81 -5.72
N LEU A 84 22.92 -26.38 -6.98
CA LEU A 84 22.72 -27.27 -8.13
C LEU A 84 23.76 -28.37 -8.23
N ARG A 85 25.05 -28.06 -8.03
CA ARG A 85 26.13 -29.07 -8.02
C ARG A 85 25.95 -30.11 -6.93
N VAL A 86 25.55 -29.67 -5.72
CA VAL A 86 25.30 -30.59 -4.61
C VAL A 86 24.05 -31.44 -4.85
N LEU A 87 22.98 -30.87 -5.38
CA LEU A 87 21.75 -31.60 -5.69
C LEU A 87 21.96 -32.61 -6.83
N ALA A 88 22.69 -32.23 -7.88
CA ALA A 88 22.99 -33.10 -9.02
C ALA A 88 23.98 -34.22 -8.67
N ASN A 89 24.94 -33.95 -7.78
CA ASN A 89 25.91 -34.94 -7.33
C ASN A 89 26.22 -34.78 -5.83
N PRO A 90 25.45 -35.41 -4.93
CA PRO A 90 25.66 -35.26 -3.49
C PRO A 90 26.99 -35.84 -2.97
N ALA A 91 27.69 -36.66 -3.76
CA ALA A 91 29.01 -37.20 -3.40
C ALA A 91 30.09 -36.10 -3.32
N VAL A 92 29.87 -34.93 -3.92
CA VAL A 92 30.79 -33.78 -3.78
C VAL A 92 30.92 -33.30 -2.33
N LEU A 93 29.98 -33.66 -1.46
CA LEU A 93 30.03 -33.35 -0.02
C LEU A 93 31.02 -34.25 0.75
N ASP A 94 31.49 -35.35 0.15
CA ASP A 94 32.38 -36.29 0.81
C ASP A 94 33.74 -35.66 1.13
N GLY A 95 34.15 -35.80 2.40
CA GLY A 95 35.40 -35.24 2.90
C GLY A 95 35.41 -33.72 3.10
N MET A 96 34.26 -33.03 2.98
CA MET A 96 34.17 -31.61 3.35
C MET A 96 34.22 -31.45 4.87
N THR A 97 35.41 -31.19 5.40
CA THR A 97 35.60 -30.87 6.81
C THR A 97 34.97 -29.52 7.16
N GLY A 98 34.29 -29.44 8.30
CA GLY A 98 33.66 -28.21 8.78
C GLY A 98 32.22 -27.95 8.32
N VAL A 99 31.64 -28.81 7.48
CA VAL A 99 30.20 -28.81 7.20
C VAL A 99 29.51 -29.74 8.21
N GLY A 100 28.52 -29.23 8.95
CA GLY A 100 27.82 -30.05 9.96
C GLY A 100 27.04 -31.22 9.35
N ASP A 101 27.07 -32.38 10.02
CA ASP A 101 26.45 -33.63 9.56
C ASP A 101 24.96 -33.47 9.20
N LEU A 102 24.22 -32.68 9.99
CA LEU A 102 22.80 -32.43 9.73
C LEU A 102 22.58 -31.69 8.40
N THR A 103 23.45 -30.74 8.05
CA THR A 103 23.40 -30.02 6.77
C THR A 103 23.64 -30.99 5.61
N ILE A 104 24.66 -31.84 5.73
CA ILE A 104 24.97 -32.88 4.73
C ILE A 104 23.78 -33.82 4.55
N GLN A 105 23.22 -34.34 5.64
CA GLN A 105 22.07 -35.24 5.60
C GLN A 105 20.85 -34.60 4.91
N LYS A 106 20.54 -33.34 5.23
CA LYS A 106 19.43 -32.61 4.58
C LYS A 106 19.67 -32.42 3.08
N LEU A 107 20.86 -31.99 2.67
CA LEU A 107 21.21 -31.81 1.25
C LEU A 107 21.13 -33.13 0.48
N ARG A 108 21.65 -34.23 1.05
CA ARG A 108 21.55 -35.56 0.45
C ARG A 108 20.11 -36.04 0.31
N ARG A 109 19.24 -35.69 1.26
CA ARG A 109 17.82 -36.02 1.18
C ARG A 109 17.16 -35.28 0.02
N LEU A 110 17.36 -33.97 -0.06
CA LEU A 110 16.81 -33.13 -1.14
C LEU A 110 17.29 -33.57 -2.52
N ALA A 111 18.55 -34.00 -2.64
CA ALA A 111 19.12 -34.50 -3.89
C ALA A 111 18.39 -35.74 -4.45
N LYS A 112 17.70 -36.54 -3.62
CA LYS A 112 16.93 -37.70 -4.08
C LYS A 112 15.67 -37.31 -4.86
N ASP A 113 15.10 -36.16 -4.51
CA ASP A 113 13.87 -35.65 -5.09
C ASP A 113 14.16 -34.65 -6.24
N PHE A 114 15.44 -34.40 -6.52
CA PHE A 114 15.89 -33.46 -7.53
C PHE A 114 16.08 -34.14 -8.89
N SER A 115 15.55 -33.52 -9.96
CA SER A 115 15.80 -33.92 -11.34
C SER A 115 16.59 -32.82 -12.06
N LEU A 116 17.79 -33.15 -12.53
CA LEU A 116 18.62 -32.23 -13.29
C LEU A 116 18.01 -31.89 -14.65
N ASP A 117 17.38 -32.87 -15.30
CA ASP A 117 16.73 -32.72 -16.60
C ASP A 117 15.52 -31.76 -16.54
N ALA A 118 14.90 -31.61 -15.36
CA ALA A 118 13.79 -30.68 -15.16
C ALA A 118 14.22 -29.20 -15.16
N ILE A 119 15.52 -28.92 -15.01
CA ILE A 119 16.05 -27.54 -14.93
C ILE A 119 17.04 -27.22 -16.04
N GLN A 120 17.48 -28.22 -16.81
CA GLN A 120 18.37 -28.03 -17.95
C GLN A 120 17.58 -27.92 -19.25
N PRO A 121 18.06 -27.10 -20.21
CA PRO A 121 19.21 -26.21 -20.09
C PRO A 121 18.92 -24.99 -19.20
N ILE A 122 19.96 -24.43 -18.59
CA ILE A 122 19.86 -23.29 -17.66
C ILE A 122 19.98 -21.99 -18.46
N ASP A 123 18.95 -21.14 -18.42
CA ASP A 123 18.99 -19.78 -18.98
C ASP A 123 19.92 -18.88 -18.16
N VAL A 124 21.05 -18.50 -18.77
CA VAL A 124 22.05 -17.60 -18.18
C VAL A 124 22.23 -16.34 -19.02
N TYR A 125 22.63 -15.27 -18.35
CA TYR A 125 22.93 -14.01 -19.01
C TYR A 125 24.44 -13.83 -19.21
N VAL A 126 24.88 -13.78 -20.48
CA VAL A 126 26.30 -13.66 -20.82
C VAL A 126 26.72 -12.19 -20.89
N CYS A 127 27.51 -11.78 -19.90
CA CYS A 127 28.18 -10.49 -19.82
C CYS A 127 29.36 -10.44 -20.80
N LYS A 128 29.62 -9.27 -21.39
CA LYS A 128 30.76 -9.10 -22.32
C LYS A 128 32.10 -9.10 -21.57
N SER A 129 32.08 -8.61 -20.34
CA SER A 129 33.25 -8.49 -19.47
C SER A 129 32.85 -8.57 -18.00
N GLU A 130 33.82 -8.80 -17.11
CA GLU A 130 33.64 -8.70 -15.66
C GLU A 130 33.18 -7.29 -15.24
N SER A 131 33.69 -6.25 -15.93
CA SER A 131 33.30 -4.85 -15.71
C SER A 131 31.83 -4.59 -16.04
N ASP A 132 31.29 -5.21 -17.09
CA ASP A 132 29.87 -5.08 -17.47
C ASP A 132 28.96 -5.72 -16.40
N ALA A 133 29.40 -6.82 -15.78
CA ALA A 133 28.67 -7.49 -14.73
C ALA A 133 28.68 -6.71 -13.42
N ARG A 134 29.79 -6.01 -13.14
CA ARG A 134 30.01 -5.29 -11.87
C ARG A 134 28.87 -4.34 -11.50
N HIS A 135 28.37 -3.56 -12.45
CA HIS A 135 27.26 -2.63 -12.22
C HIS A 135 26.01 -3.35 -11.65
N TRP A 136 25.65 -4.49 -12.25
CA TRP A 136 24.48 -5.26 -11.84
C TRP A 136 24.72 -5.99 -10.52
N ILE A 137 25.93 -6.52 -10.32
CA ILE A 137 26.33 -7.15 -9.05
C ILE A 137 26.24 -6.14 -7.90
N GLU A 138 26.71 -4.90 -8.10
CA GLU A 138 26.57 -3.83 -7.12
C GLU A 138 25.10 -3.51 -6.84
N ALA A 139 24.27 -3.34 -7.88
CA ALA A 139 22.84 -3.10 -7.72
C ALA A 139 22.11 -4.21 -6.93
N ILE A 140 22.54 -5.48 -7.06
CA ILE A 140 21.93 -6.62 -6.38
C ILE A 140 22.43 -6.76 -4.93
N HIS A 141 23.73 -6.54 -4.67
CA HIS A 141 24.38 -6.93 -3.40
C HIS A 141 24.76 -5.77 -2.47
N THR A 142 24.85 -4.52 -2.93
CA THR A 142 25.30 -3.39 -2.08
C THR A 142 24.16 -2.58 -1.46
N GLY A 143 22.92 -3.07 -1.54
CA GLY A 143 21.74 -2.44 -0.96
C GLY A 143 21.02 -1.52 -1.95
N GLU A 144 20.27 -0.54 -1.43
CA GLU A 144 19.32 0.24 -2.24
C GLU A 144 20.00 1.19 -3.23
N ASN A 145 21.23 1.64 -2.97
CA ASN A 145 22.01 2.52 -3.85
C ASN A 145 21.19 3.73 -4.38
N ASP A 146 20.58 4.51 -3.48
CA ASP A 146 19.64 5.60 -3.81
C ASP A 146 18.47 5.17 -4.72
N GLY A 147 18.00 3.92 -4.55
CA GLY A 147 16.94 3.31 -5.35
C GLY A 147 17.39 2.64 -6.65
N ARG A 148 18.70 2.61 -6.97
CA ARG A 148 19.24 1.87 -8.12
C ARG A 148 19.29 0.35 -7.89
N GLY A 149 19.44 -0.05 -6.64
CA GLY A 149 19.47 -1.45 -6.22
C GLY A 149 18.12 -1.93 -5.67
N VAL A 150 18.10 -3.17 -5.17
CA VAL A 150 16.87 -3.79 -4.67
C VAL A 150 16.44 -3.13 -3.35
N VAL A 151 15.31 -2.39 -3.39
CA VAL A 151 14.66 -1.82 -2.20
C VAL A 151 13.87 -2.93 -1.50
N SER A 152 14.33 -3.32 -0.32
CA SER A 152 13.66 -4.34 0.47
C SER A 152 12.33 -3.81 1.00
N TRP A 153 11.28 -4.62 0.93
CA TRP A 153 10.04 -4.30 1.62
C TRP A 153 10.26 -4.21 3.12
N ASP A 154 9.70 -3.17 3.72
CA ASP A 154 9.63 -3.09 5.17
C ASP A 154 8.69 -4.18 5.73
N GLY A 155 8.61 -4.27 7.06
CA GLY A 155 7.78 -5.28 7.72
C GLY A 155 6.30 -5.17 7.33
N ILE A 156 5.79 -3.94 7.15
CA ILE A 156 4.39 -3.67 6.84
C ILE A 156 4.06 -4.13 5.41
N ALA A 157 4.87 -3.73 4.42
CA ALA A 157 4.72 -4.16 3.03
C ALA A 157 4.84 -5.69 2.91
N THR A 158 5.79 -6.31 3.64
CA THR A 158 5.92 -7.77 3.72
C THR A 158 4.66 -8.43 4.29
N ALA A 159 4.09 -7.88 5.36
CA ALA A 159 2.87 -8.41 5.99
C ALA A 159 1.67 -8.32 5.05
N ARG A 160 1.52 -7.20 4.32
CA ARG A 160 0.47 -7.03 3.30
C ARG A 160 0.57 -8.07 2.19
N TYR A 161 1.77 -8.27 1.64
CA TYR A 161 1.97 -9.23 0.55
C TYR A 161 1.68 -10.67 0.99
N ARG A 162 2.10 -11.06 2.21
CA ARG A 162 1.83 -12.39 2.76
C ARG A 162 0.36 -12.62 3.14
N GLY A 163 -0.50 -11.61 3.00
CA GLY A 163 -1.89 -11.67 3.46
C GLY A 163 -2.04 -11.78 4.98
N LYS A 164 -0.99 -11.52 5.75
CA LYS A 164 -1.02 -11.55 7.22
C LYS A 164 -1.62 -10.23 7.73
N ASN A 165 -2.93 -10.12 7.61
CA ASN A 165 -3.64 -8.88 7.90
C ASN A 165 -3.92 -8.66 9.38
N THR A 166 -3.83 -9.67 10.26
CA THR A 166 -4.26 -9.56 11.66
C THR A 166 -3.55 -8.46 12.45
N SER A 167 -2.20 -8.46 12.46
CA SER A 167 -1.41 -7.40 13.10
C SER A 167 -1.59 -6.05 12.44
N LEU A 168 -1.75 -6.02 11.11
CA LEU A 168 -2.01 -4.79 10.37
C LEU A 168 -3.35 -4.19 10.77
N LYS A 169 -4.40 -5.00 10.92
CA LYS A 169 -5.72 -4.57 11.39
C LYS A 169 -5.66 -4.01 12.82
N VAL A 170 -4.85 -4.60 13.70
CA VAL A 170 -4.60 -4.02 15.04
C VAL A 170 -3.90 -2.67 14.92
N LEU A 171 -2.86 -2.55 14.09
CA LEU A 171 -2.15 -1.29 13.87
C LEU A 171 -3.07 -0.22 13.27
N GLU A 172 -3.91 -0.57 12.30
CA GLU A 172 -4.88 0.32 11.65
C GLU A 172 -5.99 0.73 12.62
N PHE A 173 -6.51 -0.20 13.43
CA PHE A 173 -7.44 0.10 14.52
C PHE A 173 -6.83 1.09 15.51
N VAL A 174 -5.57 0.89 15.92
CA VAL A 174 -4.88 1.83 16.82
C VAL A 174 -4.67 3.19 16.18
N LYS A 175 -4.31 3.25 14.89
CA LYS A 175 -4.20 4.51 14.14
C LYS A 175 -5.54 5.26 14.04
N ALA A 176 -6.64 4.54 13.83
CA ALA A 176 -7.97 5.13 13.69
C ALA A 176 -8.59 5.53 15.05
N ALA A 177 -8.50 4.68 16.07
CA ALA A 177 -9.21 4.84 17.34
C ALA A 177 -8.33 5.38 18.48
N GLY A 178 -7.01 5.27 18.37
CA GLY A 178 -6.07 5.48 19.48
C GLY A 178 -5.79 6.93 19.83
N LYS A 179 -6.31 7.90 19.07
CA LYS A 179 -6.05 9.35 19.25
C LYS A 179 -4.56 9.60 19.48
N LEU A 180 -3.76 9.19 18.50
CA LEU A 180 -2.30 9.26 18.57
C LEU A 180 -1.83 10.71 18.40
N THR A 181 -0.80 11.09 19.14
CA THR A 181 -0.07 12.34 18.93
C THR A 181 0.76 12.27 17.64
N GLU A 182 1.22 13.41 17.14
CA GLU A 182 2.10 13.45 15.94
C GLU A 182 3.38 12.64 16.13
N SER A 183 3.98 12.70 17.32
CA SER A 183 5.16 11.91 17.68
C SER A 183 4.87 10.40 17.70
N GLU A 184 3.72 10.00 18.25
CA GLU A 184 3.28 8.60 18.22
C GLU A 184 3.05 8.14 16.76
N LEU A 185 2.40 8.95 15.92
CA LEU A 185 2.19 8.63 14.51
C LEU A 185 3.51 8.45 13.74
N ALA A 186 4.48 9.35 13.95
CA ALA A 186 5.79 9.26 13.34
C ALA A 186 6.53 7.97 13.75
N ALA A 187 6.42 7.57 15.02
CA ALA A 187 7.00 6.31 15.51
C ALA A 187 6.39 5.06 14.84
N LEU A 188 5.18 5.16 14.26
CA LEU A 188 4.52 4.07 13.55
C LEU A 188 4.85 3.99 12.05
N GLU A 189 5.61 4.92 11.48
CA GLU A 189 6.00 4.86 10.07
C GLU A 189 6.94 3.68 9.78
N ARG A 190 7.90 3.41 10.69
CA ARG A 190 8.82 2.26 10.62
C ARG A 190 8.49 1.22 11.68
N PHE A 191 7.20 0.92 11.86
CA PHE A 191 6.72 0.02 12.90
C PHE A 191 7.22 -1.42 12.68
N PRO A 192 7.87 -2.06 13.67
CA PRO A 192 8.33 -3.44 13.55
C PRO A 192 7.16 -4.43 13.73
N ILE A 193 6.29 -4.49 12.73
CA ILE A 193 5.03 -5.28 12.74
C ILE A 193 5.25 -6.76 13.10
N THR A 194 6.41 -7.33 12.78
CA THR A 194 6.73 -8.72 13.13
C THR A 194 6.77 -8.99 14.63
N ASN A 195 6.99 -7.97 15.47
CA ASN A 195 6.89 -8.11 16.93
C ASN A 195 5.44 -8.21 17.37
N LEU A 196 4.54 -7.48 16.72
CA LEU A 196 3.11 -7.60 16.93
C LEU A 196 2.60 -8.97 16.44
N ASP A 197 3.09 -9.46 15.29
CA ASP A 197 2.79 -10.81 14.78
C ASP A 197 3.14 -11.89 15.82
N ARG A 198 4.31 -11.79 16.48
CA ARG A 198 4.74 -12.75 17.50
C ARG A 198 3.80 -12.79 18.71
N LEU A 199 3.28 -11.63 19.11
CA LEU A 199 2.31 -11.52 20.20
C LEU A 199 0.97 -12.12 19.80
N LEU A 200 0.41 -11.69 18.67
CA LEU A 200 -0.92 -12.11 18.22
C LEU A 200 -0.97 -13.54 17.69
N ALA A 201 0.18 -14.14 17.35
CA ALA A 201 0.26 -15.57 17.04
C ALA A 201 -0.03 -16.48 18.25
N THR A 202 0.07 -15.96 19.48
CA THR A 202 -0.20 -16.72 20.72
C THR A 202 -1.69 -16.60 21.07
N PRO A 203 -2.47 -17.70 21.11
CA PRO A 203 -3.89 -17.68 21.47
C PRO A 203 -4.17 -17.01 22.82
N GLU A 204 -3.43 -17.35 23.85
CA GLU A 204 -3.62 -16.85 25.22
C GLU A 204 -3.42 -15.33 25.29
N ILE A 205 -2.51 -14.79 24.47
CA ILE A 205 -2.27 -13.34 24.41
C ILE A 205 -3.43 -12.62 23.73
N ARG A 206 -3.98 -13.19 22.65
CA ARG A 206 -5.17 -12.62 22.01
C ARG A 206 -6.32 -12.54 23.00
N GLU A 207 -6.56 -13.61 23.74
CA GLU A 207 -7.60 -13.66 24.77
C GLU A 207 -7.40 -12.61 25.87
N LEU A 208 -6.18 -12.48 26.40
CA LEU A 208 -5.82 -11.45 27.39
C LEU A 208 -6.01 -10.02 26.86
N LEU A 209 -5.83 -9.80 25.55
CA LEU A 209 -6.07 -8.52 24.89
C LEU A 209 -7.53 -8.33 24.46
N GLY A 210 -8.41 -9.30 24.73
CA GLY A 210 -9.83 -9.24 24.35
C GLY A 210 -10.08 -9.44 22.87
N LEU A 211 -9.22 -10.20 22.20
CA LEU A 211 -9.30 -10.54 20.78
C LEU A 211 -9.58 -12.03 20.59
N THR A 212 -10.38 -12.35 19.58
CA THR A 212 -10.58 -13.72 19.08
C THR A 212 -10.22 -13.78 17.60
N LEU A 213 -9.81 -14.95 17.11
CA LEU A 213 -9.54 -15.16 15.69
C LEU A 213 -10.53 -16.17 15.13
N GLU A 214 -11.38 -15.72 14.22
CA GLU A 214 -12.39 -16.54 13.56
C GLU A 214 -12.35 -16.27 12.06
N GLY A 215 -12.37 -17.33 11.24
CA GLY A 215 -12.34 -17.17 9.77
C GLY A 215 -11.10 -16.45 9.22
N GLY A 216 -10.01 -16.39 9.98
CA GLY A 216 -8.79 -15.65 9.61
C GLY A 216 -8.81 -14.17 10.00
N ASP A 217 -9.89 -13.67 10.60
CA ASP A 217 -10.05 -12.29 11.03
C ASP A 217 -10.01 -12.16 12.56
N LEU A 218 -9.52 -10.99 13.03
CA LEU A 218 -9.57 -10.63 14.44
C LEU A 218 -10.89 -9.95 14.75
N LEU A 219 -11.59 -10.50 15.75
CA LEU A 219 -12.82 -9.97 16.28
C LEU A 219 -12.64 -9.57 17.75
N SER A 220 -13.50 -8.68 18.23
CA SER A 220 -13.64 -8.38 19.64
C SER A 220 -15.09 -8.05 19.96
N ASP A 221 -15.56 -8.54 21.10
CA ASP A 221 -16.84 -8.21 21.70
C ASP A 221 -16.70 -7.18 22.84
N LEU A 222 -15.51 -6.59 23.01
CA LEU A 222 -15.30 -5.53 23.98
C LEU A 222 -15.74 -4.16 23.44
N PRO A 223 -16.24 -3.27 24.32
CA PRO A 223 -16.43 -1.88 23.98
C PRO A 223 -15.13 -1.28 23.45
N GLN A 224 -15.22 -0.51 22.36
CA GLN A 224 -14.05 0.07 21.68
C GLN A 224 -13.09 0.82 22.62
N ALA A 225 -13.62 1.52 23.63
CA ALA A 225 -12.83 2.27 24.62
C ALA A 225 -12.00 1.35 25.55
N GLU A 226 -12.51 0.15 25.84
CA GLU A 226 -11.78 -0.87 26.61
C GLU A 226 -10.74 -1.58 25.74
N LEU A 227 -11.07 -1.86 24.48
CA LEU A 227 -10.17 -2.54 23.55
C LEU A 227 -8.99 -1.67 23.11
N ILE A 228 -9.21 -0.37 22.88
CA ILE A 228 -8.17 0.51 22.33
C ILE A 228 -7.00 0.74 23.31
N ARG A 229 -7.28 0.73 24.61
CA ARG A 229 -6.30 1.01 25.66
C ARG A 229 -5.12 0.00 25.67
N PRO A 230 -5.34 -1.32 25.81
CA PRO A 230 -4.27 -2.31 25.78
C PRO A 230 -3.55 -2.32 24.43
N LEU A 231 -4.29 -2.25 23.32
CA LEU A 231 -3.71 -2.31 21.98
C LEU A 231 -2.82 -1.09 21.68
N LYS A 232 -3.25 0.12 22.06
CA LYS A 232 -2.43 1.32 21.95
C LYS A 232 -1.15 1.19 22.77
N LYS A 233 -1.23 0.66 23.99
CA LYS A 233 -0.05 0.46 24.85
C LYS A 233 0.94 -0.52 24.22
N VAL A 234 0.47 -1.66 23.73
CA VAL A 234 1.31 -2.66 23.04
C VAL A 234 1.97 -2.06 21.80
N VAL A 235 1.20 -1.38 20.95
CA VAL A 235 1.71 -0.74 19.74
C VAL A 235 2.76 0.32 20.09
N ASN A 236 2.49 1.18 21.08
CA ASN A 236 3.45 2.20 21.50
C ASN A 236 4.74 1.59 22.06
N ASP A 237 4.67 0.56 22.91
CA ASP A 237 5.87 -0.08 23.49
C ASP A 237 6.75 -0.73 22.43
N ILE A 238 6.14 -1.28 21.39
CA ILE A 238 6.85 -1.86 20.24
C ILE A 238 7.47 -0.74 19.40
N ALA A 239 6.75 0.35 19.16
CA ALA A 239 7.21 1.49 18.36
C ALA A 239 8.37 2.23 19.04
N SER A 240 8.28 2.46 20.36
CA SER A 240 9.31 3.12 21.17
C SER A 240 10.49 2.21 21.51
N LYS A 241 10.46 0.93 21.09
CA LYS A 241 11.44 -0.11 21.45
C LYS A 241 11.55 -0.35 22.97
N THR A 242 10.54 0.04 23.74
CA THR A 242 10.42 -0.32 25.16
C THR A 242 10.35 -1.84 25.32
N ILE A 243 9.74 -2.52 24.36
CA ILE A 243 9.88 -3.96 24.19
C ILE A 243 10.64 -4.31 22.91
N THR A 244 11.59 -5.22 23.05
CA THR A 244 12.45 -5.67 21.95
C THR A 244 12.16 -7.11 21.55
N VAL A 245 12.67 -7.53 20.38
CA VAL A 245 12.54 -8.92 19.87
C VAL A 245 13.03 -9.94 20.91
N GLY A 246 14.07 -9.62 21.68
CA GLY A 246 14.63 -10.51 22.70
C GLY A 246 13.62 -10.92 23.77
N GLN A 247 12.72 -10.00 24.14
CA GLN A 247 11.66 -10.20 25.13
C GLN A 247 10.38 -10.79 24.54
N LEU A 248 10.37 -11.10 23.24
CA LEU A 248 9.21 -11.63 22.51
C LEU A 248 9.51 -12.94 21.78
N LYS A 249 10.68 -13.56 22.02
CA LYS A 249 11.08 -14.81 21.39
C LYS A 249 10.29 -16.00 21.91
N GLY A 250 10.28 -16.22 23.22
CA GLY A 250 9.62 -17.36 23.84
C GLY A 250 8.12 -17.14 24.04
N LYS A 251 7.34 -18.23 24.18
CA LYS A 251 5.94 -18.14 24.62
C LYS A 251 5.85 -17.45 26.00
N ASP A 252 6.68 -17.87 26.93
CA ASP A 252 6.69 -17.33 28.30
C ASP A 252 7.10 -15.87 28.36
N ASP A 253 8.04 -15.43 27.53
CA ASP A 253 8.46 -14.03 27.48
C ASP A 253 7.32 -13.12 26.98
N ARG A 254 6.61 -13.59 25.96
CA ARG A 254 5.43 -12.89 25.42
C ARG A 254 4.32 -12.79 26.48
N LEU A 255 4.06 -13.86 27.22
CA LEU A 255 3.09 -13.85 28.32
C LEU A 255 3.52 -12.95 29.48
N LYS A 256 4.80 -13.00 29.88
CA LYS A 256 5.36 -12.12 30.91
C LYS A 256 5.17 -10.65 30.54
N TYR A 257 5.42 -10.27 29.30
CA TYR A 257 5.19 -8.91 28.82
C TYR A 257 3.71 -8.52 28.93
N VAL A 258 2.80 -9.30 28.35
CA VAL A 258 1.36 -8.94 28.33
C VAL A 258 0.81 -8.85 29.75
N ASN A 259 1.20 -9.77 30.64
CA ASN A 259 0.82 -9.71 32.05
C ASN A 259 1.42 -8.51 32.78
N SER A 260 2.58 -8.00 32.36
CA SER A 260 3.18 -6.79 32.94
C SER A 260 2.38 -5.51 32.68
N LEU A 261 1.48 -5.53 31.68
CA LEU A 261 0.61 -4.39 31.36
C LEU A 261 -0.38 -4.09 32.49
N LYS A 262 -0.71 -5.07 33.35
CA LYS A 262 -1.57 -4.95 34.54
C LYS A 262 -2.82 -4.11 34.26
N ALA A 263 -2.90 -2.91 34.85
CA ALA A 263 -4.04 -2.02 34.73
C ALA A 263 -4.35 -1.60 33.28
N ALA A 264 -3.39 -1.71 32.35
CA ALA A 264 -3.60 -1.43 30.93
C ALA A 264 -4.30 -2.55 30.16
N LEU A 265 -4.43 -3.76 30.74
CA LEU A 265 -5.24 -4.83 30.17
C LEU A 265 -6.73 -4.46 30.16
N PRO A 266 -7.52 -5.00 29.22
CA PRO A 266 -8.94 -4.72 29.13
C PRO A 266 -9.70 -5.40 30.28
N ASP A 267 -10.80 -4.79 30.69
CA ASP A 267 -11.76 -5.44 31.59
C ASP A 267 -12.62 -6.43 30.80
N LEU A 268 -12.27 -7.72 30.86
CA LEU A 268 -12.97 -8.79 30.15
C LEU A 268 -14.40 -9.03 30.66
N SER A 269 -14.79 -8.47 31.83
CA SER A 269 -16.18 -8.55 32.30
C SER A 269 -17.13 -7.65 31.49
N ARG A 270 -16.59 -6.68 30.72
CA ARG A 270 -17.38 -5.75 29.89
C ARG A 270 -17.71 -6.27 28.50
N ARG A 271 -17.47 -7.56 28.23
CA ARG A 271 -17.81 -8.19 26.95
C ARG A 271 -19.30 -8.05 26.66
N THR A 272 -19.61 -7.60 25.45
CA THR A 272 -20.99 -7.36 24.98
C THR A 272 -21.64 -8.64 24.45
N GLY A 273 -20.86 -9.70 24.21
CA GLY A 273 -21.34 -10.96 23.62
C GLY A 273 -21.58 -10.89 22.11
N THR A 274 -21.37 -9.71 21.48
CA THR A 274 -21.51 -9.50 20.04
C THR A 274 -20.13 -9.21 19.44
N PRO A 275 -19.39 -10.23 18.96
CA PRO A 275 -18.06 -10.02 18.41
C PRO A 275 -18.13 -9.27 17.07
N GLU A 276 -17.36 -8.18 16.95
CA GLU A 276 -17.23 -7.40 15.73
C GLU A 276 -15.79 -7.45 15.19
N PRO A 277 -15.61 -7.49 13.85
CA PRO A 277 -14.28 -7.34 13.24
C PRO A 277 -13.63 -5.99 13.57
N LEU A 278 -12.31 -6.00 13.79
CA LEU A 278 -11.56 -4.80 14.13
C LEU A 278 -11.70 -3.66 13.11
N ASP A 279 -11.85 -3.98 11.82
CA ASP A 279 -12.01 -2.98 10.76
C ASP A 279 -13.34 -2.21 10.90
N ARG A 280 -14.40 -2.90 11.36
CA ARG A 280 -15.68 -2.24 11.68
C ARG A 280 -15.56 -1.37 12.92
N LEU A 281 -14.90 -1.87 13.97
CA LEU A 281 -14.63 -1.08 15.17
C LEU A 281 -13.77 0.17 14.87
N ALA A 282 -12.82 0.07 13.93
CA ALA A 282 -12.03 1.19 13.43
C ALA A 282 -12.89 2.20 12.65
N ALA A 283 -13.80 1.72 11.81
CA ALA A 283 -14.77 2.57 11.11
C ALA A 283 -15.70 3.30 12.11
N HIS A 284 -16.18 2.61 13.15
CA HIS A 284 -16.96 3.19 14.23
C HIS A 284 -16.18 4.24 15.06
N ALA A 285 -14.86 4.11 15.16
CA ALA A 285 -14.00 5.11 15.78
C ALA A 285 -14.00 6.43 15.01
N ASN A 286 -13.87 6.32 13.68
CA ASN A 286 -13.88 7.46 12.78
C ASN A 286 -15.25 8.15 12.73
N THR A 287 -16.34 7.44 13.07
CA THR A 287 -17.69 8.03 13.19
C THR A 287 -17.97 8.60 14.59
N LYS A 288 -17.50 7.97 15.67
CA LYS A 288 -17.64 8.49 17.06
C LYS A 288 -16.72 9.68 17.39
N GLY A 289 -15.69 9.93 16.58
CA GLY A 289 -14.93 11.18 16.61
C GLY A 289 -15.74 12.43 16.22
N MET A 290 -16.98 12.27 15.72
CA MET A 290 -17.87 13.35 15.28
C MET A 290 -19.09 13.59 16.20
N SER A 291 -19.16 12.96 17.38
CA SER A 291 -20.29 13.15 18.30
C SER A 291 -19.85 13.52 19.73
N LYS A 292 -19.50 14.79 19.95
CA LYS A 292 -19.80 15.50 21.21
C LYS A 292 -20.04 16.98 20.88
N ALA A 293 -21.07 17.52 21.53
CA ALA A 293 -21.70 18.81 21.29
C ALA A 293 -20.71 19.97 21.15
N SER A 294 -21.00 20.83 20.18
CA SER A 294 -20.24 22.01 19.78
C SER A 294 -20.09 23.04 20.91
N PRO A 295 -18.87 23.44 21.30
CA PRO A 295 -18.58 24.87 21.36
C PRO A 295 -18.53 25.35 19.91
N ALA A 296 -19.32 26.37 19.57
CA ALA A 296 -19.50 26.90 18.22
C ALA A 296 -18.24 26.73 17.35
N ALA A 297 -18.31 25.82 16.38
CA ALA A 297 -17.19 25.53 15.50
C ALA A 297 -16.83 26.84 14.79
N LYS A 298 -15.60 27.31 14.99
CA LYS A 298 -15.00 28.23 14.02
C LYS A 298 -15.07 27.50 12.68
N ALA A 299 -15.92 28.01 11.79
CA ALA A 299 -16.11 27.45 10.46
C ALA A 299 -14.73 27.24 9.84
N ARG A 300 -14.36 25.97 9.58
CA ARG A 300 -13.20 25.70 8.72
C ARG A 300 -13.49 26.44 7.42
N SER A 301 -12.54 27.28 7.01
CA SER A 301 -12.69 28.15 5.85
C SER A 301 -13.17 27.34 4.66
N LEU A 302 -14.21 27.83 3.97
CA LEU A 302 -14.67 27.25 2.70
C LEU A 302 -13.56 27.25 1.62
N LEU A 303 -12.47 27.99 1.87
CA LEU A 303 -11.31 28.12 0.99
C LEU A 303 -10.27 27.01 1.16
N ASP A 304 -10.31 26.19 2.22
CA ASP A 304 -9.27 25.16 2.50
C ASP A 304 -9.72 23.72 2.17
N ARG A 305 -10.83 23.58 1.43
CA ARG A 305 -11.42 22.28 1.12
C ARG A 305 -10.66 21.53 0.02
N LYS A 306 -10.55 20.21 0.19
CA LYS A 306 -9.85 19.33 -0.76
C LYS A 306 -10.67 18.99 -2.02
N ALA A 307 -12.00 19.04 -1.95
CA ALA A 307 -12.90 18.70 -3.06
C ALA A 307 -13.86 19.87 -3.39
N LEU A 308 -14.45 19.85 -4.59
CA LEU A 308 -15.29 20.95 -5.09
C LEU A 308 -16.61 21.08 -4.33
N ILE A 309 -17.29 19.96 -4.08
CA ILE A 309 -18.56 19.96 -3.36
C ILE A 309 -18.29 19.50 -1.92
N PRO A 310 -18.71 20.24 -0.89
CA PRO A 310 -18.59 19.78 0.49
C PRO A 310 -19.38 18.49 0.72
N GLY A 311 -19.05 17.76 1.79
CA GLY A 311 -19.78 16.54 2.14
C GLY A 311 -21.27 16.80 2.40
N GLN A 312 -22.10 15.74 2.31
CA GLN A 312 -23.57 15.83 2.45
C GLN A 312 -24.02 16.58 3.71
N ALA A 313 -23.27 16.47 4.81
CA ALA A 313 -23.60 17.15 6.07
C ALA A 313 -23.46 18.69 5.99
N GLN A 314 -22.60 19.21 5.11
CA GLN A 314 -22.40 20.66 4.92
C GLN A 314 -23.22 21.20 3.74
N THR A 315 -23.39 20.39 2.70
CA THR A 315 -24.18 20.74 1.51
C THR A 315 -25.10 19.59 1.16
N PRO A 316 -26.31 19.52 1.73
CA PRO A 316 -27.28 18.49 1.41
C PRO A 316 -27.81 18.73 0.00
N LEU A 317 -27.61 17.76 -0.88
CA LEU A 317 -28.19 17.72 -2.22
C LEU A 317 -28.95 16.40 -2.35
N ASN A 318 -30.28 16.46 -2.48
CA ASN A 318 -31.15 15.28 -2.54
C ASN A 318 -31.32 14.81 -3.99
N ILE A 319 -30.21 14.32 -4.58
CA ILE A 319 -30.18 13.92 -5.99
C ILE A 319 -30.77 12.52 -6.14
N ASN A 320 -31.88 12.42 -6.88
CA ASN A 320 -32.61 11.20 -7.21
C ASN A 320 -32.19 10.59 -8.57
N ASP A 321 -31.62 11.37 -9.49
CA ASP A 321 -31.04 10.86 -10.74
C ASP A 321 -29.69 10.14 -10.48
N GLN A 322 -29.54 8.92 -11.02
CA GLN A 322 -28.37 8.07 -10.75
C GLN A 322 -27.07 8.67 -11.29
N LYS A 323 -27.10 9.30 -12.48
CA LYS A 323 -25.91 9.86 -13.12
C LYS A 323 -25.45 11.11 -12.38
N LEU A 324 -26.37 12.02 -12.07
CA LEU A 324 -26.11 13.22 -11.27
C LEU A 324 -25.64 12.87 -9.85
N GLN A 325 -26.20 11.81 -9.25
CA GLN A 325 -25.77 11.33 -7.94
C GLN A 325 -24.32 10.82 -7.98
N GLN A 326 -23.96 10.04 -9.01
CA GLN A 326 -22.60 9.55 -9.20
C GLN A 326 -21.61 10.71 -9.43
N MET A 327 -21.96 11.67 -10.31
CA MET A 327 -21.13 12.86 -10.55
C MET A 327 -20.93 13.70 -9.28
N CYS A 328 -21.98 13.90 -8.48
CA CYS A 328 -21.88 14.62 -7.21
C CYS A 328 -20.97 13.87 -6.21
N ARG A 329 -21.04 12.53 -6.15
CA ARG A 329 -20.14 11.72 -5.32
C ARG A 329 -18.68 11.87 -5.74
N GLU A 330 -18.41 11.94 -7.04
CA GLU A 330 -17.06 12.17 -7.58
C GLU A 330 -16.56 13.58 -7.26
N LEU A 331 -17.37 14.62 -7.49
CA LEU A 331 -17.04 16.01 -7.18
C LEU A 331 -16.85 16.29 -5.68
N ARG A 332 -17.32 15.39 -4.80
CA ARG A 332 -17.07 15.38 -3.35
C ARG A 332 -15.78 14.67 -2.93
N LYS A 333 -15.16 13.90 -3.81
CA LYS A 333 -13.98 13.07 -3.50
C LYS A 333 -12.73 13.50 -4.26
N LEU A 334 -12.86 13.99 -5.49
CA LEU A 334 -11.75 14.36 -6.35
C LEU A 334 -10.93 15.51 -5.75
N PRO A 335 -9.61 15.32 -5.51
CA PRO A 335 -8.74 16.38 -5.02
C PRO A 335 -8.58 17.53 -6.02
N LEU A 336 -8.99 18.74 -5.63
CA LEU A 336 -8.94 19.97 -6.44
C LEU A 336 -7.51 20.35 -6.85
N ASP A 337 -6.54 20.18 -5.95
CA ASP A 337 -5.14 20.55 -6.22
C ASP A 337 -4.44 19.55 -7.15
N THR A 338 -4.98 18.34 -7.30
CA THR A 338 -4.40 17.29 -8.14
C THR A 338 -5.10 17.20 -9.50
N TYR A 339 -6.41 17.42 -9.55
CA TYR A 339 -7.22 17.22 -10.77
C TYR A 339 -8.10 18.44 -11.13
N PRO A 340 -7.57 19.67 -11.20
CA PRO A 340 -8.39 20.88 -11.39
C PRO A 340 -9.13 20.89 -12.74
N VAL A 341 -8.51 20.40 -13.83
CA VAL A 341 -9.15 20.33 -15.16
C VAL A 341 -10.32 19.35 -15.16
N SER A 342 -10.11 18.14 -14.64
CA SER A 342 -11.16 17.10 -14.57
C SER A 342 -12.33 17.55 -13.71
N VAL A 343 -12.04 18.21 -12.58
CA VAL A 343 -13.09 18.76 -11.70
C VAL A 343 -13.90 19.85 -12.41
N ALA A 344 -13.24 20.77 -13.14
CA ALA A 344 -13.93 21.82 -13.89
C ALA A 344 -14.83 21.24 -15.00
N ALA A 345 -14.32 20.26 -15.76
CA ALA A 345 -15.09 19.59 -16.81
C ALA A 345 -16.31 18.84 -16.24
N SER A 346 -16.10 18.05 -15.17
CA SER A 346 -17.17 17.34 -14.48
C SER A 346 -18.21 18.30 -13.88
N PHE A 347 -17.77 19.43 -13.30
CA PHE A 347 -18.69 20.43 -12.78
C PHE A 347 -19.52 21.09 -13.87
N ARG A 348 -18.95 21.42 -15.04
CA ARG A 348 -19.70 22.00 -16.14
C ARG A 348 -20.85 21.07 -16.58
N VAL A 349 -20.56 19.77 -16.72
CA VAL A 349 -21.59 18.77 -17.06
C VAL A 349 -22.61 18.64 -15.93
N PHE A 350 -22.16 18.65 -14.67
CA PHE A 350 -23.04 18.57 -13.51
C PHE A 350 -23.99 19.78 -13.40
N LEU A 351 -23.49 20.98 -13.66
CA LEU A 351 -24.29 22.21 -13.73
C LEU A 351 -25.38 22.09 -14.79
N GLU A 352 -25.00 21.74 -16.03
CA GLU A 352 -25.93 21.63 -17.15
C GLU A 352 -27.04 20.60 -16.87
N LEU A 353 -26.68 19.39 -16.45
CA LEU A 353 -27.65 18.34 -16.14
C LEU A 353 -28.51 18.66 -14.90
N SER A 354 -27.98 19.39 -13.91
CA SER A 354 -28.78 19.82 -12.74
C SER A 354 -29.83 20.86 -13.12
N LEU A 355 -29.48 21.79 -14.00
CA LEU A 355 -30.43 22.76 -14.55
C LEU A 355 -31.52 22.05 -15.35
N ASP A 356 -31.13 21.05 -16.14
CA ASP A 356 -32.08 20.32 -16.98
C ASP A 356 -33.08 19.51 -16.15
N HIS A 357 -32.59 18.86 -15.10
CA HIS A 357 -33.42 18.14 -14.13
C HIS A 357 -34.44 19.07 -13.48
N TYR A 358 -33.98 20.20 -12.91
CA TYR A 358 -34.85 21.15 -12.24
C TYR A 358 -35.90 21.77 -13.17
N GLY A 359 -35.47 22.19 -14.37
CA GLY A 359 -36.33 22.80 -15.37
C GLY A 359 -37.48 21.87 -15.77
N ALA A 360 -37.17 20.59 -15.98
CA ALA A 360 -38.16 19.58 -16.33
C ALA A 360 -39.07 19.20 -15.15
N GLU A 361 -38.51 18.92 -13.98
CA GLU A 361 -39.26 18.45 -12.81
C GLU A 361 -40.21 19.53 -12.26
N LYS A 362 -39.74 20.78 -12.15
CA LYS A 362 -40.55 21.91 -11.64
C LYS A 362 -41.36 22.59 -12.74
N LYS A 363 -41.29 22.11 -13.99
CA LYS A 363 -41.96 22.68 -15.17
C LYS A 363 -41.75 24.20 -15.26
N VAL A 364 -40.49 24.62 -15.17
CA VAL A 364 -40.14 26.05 -15.17
C VAL A 364 -40.61 26.69 -16.48
N LYS A 365 -41.27 27.84 -16.37
CA LYS A 365 -41.77 28.59 -17.53
C LYS A 365 -40.61 28.93 -18.46
N ASP A 366 -40.82 28.76 -19.77
CA ASP A 366 -39.86 29.06 -20.85
C ASP A 366 -38.59 28.17 -20.86
N TYR A 367 -38.54 27.11 -20.06
CA TYR A 367 -37.46 26.12 -20.10
C TYR A 367 -37.66 25.07 -21.21
N ASN A 368 -36.59 24.73 -21.91
CA ASN A 368 -36.47 23.53 -22.74
C ASN A 368 -35.03 23.01 -22.75
N VAL A 369 -34.84 21.73 -23.09
CA VAL A 369 -33.54 21.04 -23.04
C VAL A 369 -32.51 21.57 -24.04
N ASP A 370 -32.98 22.15 -25.14
CA ASP A 370 -32.14 22.65 -26.24
C ASP A 370 -31.63 24.07 -26.01
N LEU A 371 -32.02 24.71 -24.91
CA LEU A 371 -31.54 26.04 -24.56
C LEU A 371 -30.01 26.05 -24.36
N PRO A 372 -29.30 27.07 -24.86
CA PRO A 372 -27.90 27.26 -24.50
C PRO A 372 -27.72 27.37 -22.99
N LEU A 373 -26.60 26.87 -22.45
CA LEU A 373 -26.36 26.81 -21.00
C LEU A 373 -26.55 28.16 -20.28
N LYS A 374 -26.18 29.29 -20.91
CA LYS A 374 -26.43 30.64 -20.37
C LYS A 374 -27.92 30.91 -20.17
N LYS A 375 -28.75 30.54 -21.16
CA LYS A 375 -30.21 30.67 -21.09
C LYS A 375 -30.84 29.71 -20.09
N LYS A 376 -30.31 28.48 -19.96
CA LYS A 376 -30.73 27.56 -18.89
C LYS A 376 -30.53 28.17 -17.50
N VAL A 377 -29.37 28.78 -17.23
CA VAL A 377 -29.10 29.47 -15.95
C VAL A 377 -30.07 30.63 -15.73
N GLU A 378 -30.32 31.47 -16.74
CA GLU A 378 -31.26 32.59 -16.63
C GLU A 378 -32.68 32.14 -16.27
N VAL A 379 -33.22 31.16 -17.01
CA VAL A 379 -34.58 30.64 -16.83
C VAL A 379 -34.74 29.91 -15.50
N VAL A 380 -33.80 29.03 -15.14
CA VAL A 380 -33.83 28.31 -13.86
C VAL A 380 -33.67 29.27 -12.68
N THR A 381 -32.84 30.31 -12.81
CA THR A 381 -32.74 31.35 -11.78
C THR A 381 -34.08 32.05 -11.56
N ALA A 382 -34.82 32.37 -12.63
CA ALA A 382 -36.16 32.95 -12.51
C ALA A 382 -37.15 31.97 -11.86
N GLY A 383 -37.10 30.68 -12.23
CA GLY A 383 -37.90 29.62 -11.60
C GLY A 383 -37.62 29.46 -10.10
N LEU A 384 -36.35 29.47 -9.69
CA LEU A 384 -35.94 29.42 -8.29
C LEU A 384 -36.48 30.62 -7.50
N GLN A 385 -36.49 31.81 -8.10
CA GLN A 385 -37.06 33.02 -7.46
C GLN A 385 -38.56 32.90 -7.24
N LEU A 386 -39.30 32.37 -8.21
CA LEU A 386 -40.74 32.11 -8.07
C LEU A 386 -41.03 31.06 -6.99
N ASN A 387 -40.12 30.10 -6.80
CA ASN A 387 -40.19 29.07 -5.76
C ASN A 387 -39.58 29.52 -4.41
N GLY A 388 -39.44 30.83 -4.18
CA GLY A 388 -39.11 31.39 -2.86
C GLY A 388 -37.63 31.63 -2.58
N ALA A 389 -36.72 31.47 -3.55
CA ALA A 389 -35.31 31.84 -3.37
C ALA A 389 -35.11 33.37 -3.51
N SER A 390 -34.31 33.95 -2.61
CA SER A 390 -34.03 35.39 -2.63
C SER A 390 -33.24 35.82 -3.86
N LYS A 391 -33.58 37.00 -4.41
CA LYS A 391 -32.81 37.61 -5.51
C LYS A 391 -31.34 37.84 -5.14
N ARG A 392 -31.07 38.13 -3.87
CA ARG A 392 -29.71 38.35 -3.35
C ARG A 392 -28.90 37.06 -3.33
N ASP A 393 -29.50 35.96 -2.88
CA ASP A 393 -28.83 34.66 -2.76
C ASP A 393 -28.48 34.06 -4.12
N LEU A 394 -29.27 34.39 -5.15
CA LEU A 394 -29.05 33.94 -6.52
C LEU A 394 -28.19 34.91 -7.35
N GLN A 395 -27.66 35.99 -6.77
CA GLN A 395 -26.88 36.99 -7.51
C GLN A 395 -25.64 36.38 -8.16
N ALA A 396 -24.86 35.60 -7.41
CA ALA A 396 -23.64 34.99 -7.93
C ALA A 396 -23.95 33.83 -8.91
N PHE A 397 -25.03 33.09 -8.69
CA PHE A 397 -25.50 32.09 -9.66
C PHE A 397 -25.91 32.71 -11.00
N ARG A 398 -26.60 33.85 -10.97
CA ARG A 398 -26.93 34.63 -12.17
C ARG A 398 -25.67 35.15 -12.87
N ALA A 399 -24.63 35.49 -12.10
CA ALA A 399 -23.36 35.97 -12.64
C ALA A 399 -22.63 34.91 -13.48
N LEU A 400 -22.92 33.61 -13.32
CA LEU A 400 -22.33 32.56 -14.18
C LEU A 400 -22.66 32.77 -15.66
N ALA A 401 -23.85 33.31 -15.96
CA ALA A 401 -24.29 33.57 -17.33
C ALA A 401 -23.92 34.97 -17.83
N SER A 402 -23.90 35.97 -16.94
CA SER A 402 -23.79 37.39 -17.30
C SER A 402 -22.42 38.01 -17.09
N ASN A 403 -21.55 37.43 -16.26
CA ASN A 403 -20.21 37.95 -15.98
C ASN A 403 -19.12 36.95 -16.41
N PRO A 404 -18.41 37.21 -17.52
CA PRO A 404 -17.33 36.35 -18.00
C PRO A 404 -16.19 36.16 -16.98
N ASN A 405 -15.98 37.12 -16.08
CA ASN A 405 -14.90 37.10 -15.09
C ASN A 405 -15.26 36.38 -13.79
N ALA A 406 -16.48 35.85 -13.65
CA ALA A 406 -16.83 35.03 -12.48
C ALA A 406 -16.05 33.70 -12.52
N ALA A 407 -15.64 33.19 -11.35
CA ALA A 407 -14.73 32.04 -11.23
C ALA A 407 -15.25 30.74 -11.88
N LEU A 408 -16.57 30.56 -11.95
CA LEU A 408 -17.22 29.45 -12.65
C LEU A 408 -18.13 29.92 -13.79
N SER A 409 -17.83 31.09 -14.38
CA SER A 409 -18.61 31.59 -15.52
C SER A 409 -18.68 30.55 -16.64
N ILE A 410 -19.79 30.56 -17.38
CA ILE A 410 -19.99 29.59 -18.46
C ILE A 410 -18.92 29.76 -19.54
N ASP A 411 -18.49 31.00 -19.82
CA ASP A 411 -17.41 31.27 -20.76
C ASP A 411 -16.06 30.73 -20.25
N ARG A 412 -15.80 30.85 -18.94
CA ARG A 412 -14.59 30.32 -18.32
C ARG A 412 -14.56 28.79 -18.36
N LEU A 413 -15.66 28.14 -17.99
CA LEU A 413 -15.81 26.68 -18.07
C LEU A 413 -15.71 26.16 -19.51
N HIS A 414 -16.28 26.89 -20.47
CA HIS A 414 -16.14 26.57 -21.89
C HIS A 414 -14.69 26.71 -22.36
N GLY A 415 -14.01 27.78 -21.96
CA GLY A 415 -12.60 28.01 -22.26
C GLY A 415 -11.71 26.88 -21.73
N VAL A 416 -11.92 26.41 -20.51
CA VAL A 416 -11.17 25.27 -19.92
C VAL A 416 -11.29 23.99 -20.74
N ILE A 417 -12.43 23.75 -21.41
CA ILE A 417 -12.66 22.53 -22.19
C ILE A 417 -12.13 22.66 -23.62
N HIS A 418 -12.30 23.82 -24.25
CA HIS A 418 -12.08 23.97 -25.69
C HIS A 418 -10.81 24.76 -26.05
N SER A 419 -10.19 25.47 -25.10
CA SER A 419 -8.91 26.15 -25.33
C SER A 419 -7.74 25.23 -25.01
N ARG A 420 -6.73 25.25 -25.88
CA ARG A 420 -5.47 24.52 -25.69
C ARG A 420 -4.66 24.99 -24.46
N TYR A 421 -4.90 26.21 -23.99
CA TYR A 421 -4.04 26.88 -23.00
C TYR A 421 -4.76 27.29 -21.72
N ALA A 422 -6.09 27.22 -21.67
CA ALA A 422 -6.84 27.64 -20.49
C ALA A 422 -6.79 26.56 -19.41
N LEU A 423 -6.22 26.89 -18.25
CA LEU A 423 -6.23 26.03 -17.08
C LEU A 423 -7.02 26.68 -15.94
N PRO A 424 -7.90 25.93 -15.26
CA PRO A 424 -8.54 26.37 -14.02
C PRO A 424 -7.57 26.25 -12.85
N THR A 425 -7.74 27.08 -11.83
CA THR A 425 -7.00 26.93 -10.57
C THR A 425 -7.88 26.33 -9.48
N ALA A 426 -7.29 25.61 -8.53
CA ALA A 426 -8.03 25.05 -7.40
C ALA A 426 -8.72 26.16 -6.57
N SER A 427 -8.07 27.32 -6.39
CA SER A 427 -8.65 28.47 -5.69
C SER A 427 -9.89 29.03 -6.40
N GLU A 428 -9.82 29.20 -7.71
CA GLU A 428 -10.94 29.64 -8.56
C GLU A 428 -12.14 28.69 -8.41
N LEU A 429 -11.91 27.38 -8.53
CA LEU A 429 -12.95 26.37 -8.37
C LEU A 429 -13.57 26.38 -6.95
N ARG A 430 -12.75 26.56 -5.90
CA ARG A 430 -13.24 26.67 -4.52
C ARG A 430 -14.13 27.88 -4.32
N THR A 431 -13.67 29.05 -4.75
CA THR A 431 -14.43 30.31 -4.60
C THR A 431 -15.72 30.23 -5.38
N GLY A 432 -15.65 29.82 -6.65
CA GLY A 432 -16.81 29.77 -7.51
C GLY A 432 -17.89 28.80 -7.00
N TRP A 433 -17.54 27.63 -6.45
CA TRP A 433 -18.59 26.78 -5.87
C TRP A 433 -19.20 27.41 -4.60
N ALA A 434 -18.39 28.04 -3.75
CA ALA A 434 -18.90 28.69 -2.54
C ALA A 434 -19.95 29.77 -2.87
N GLU A 435 -19.75 30.48 -3.98
CA GLU A 435 -20.68 31.48 -4.51
C GLU A 435 -22.01 30.89 -5.01
N VAL A 436 -22.00 29.67 -5.58
CA VAL A 436 -23.19 29.08 -6.21
C VAL A 436 -23.87 28.01 -5.37
N GLN A 437 -23.27 27.63 -4.24
CA GLN A 437 -23.74 26.55 -3.39
C GLN A 437 -25.22 26.68 -3.02
N VAL A 438 -25.67 27.88 -2.67
CA VAL A 438 -27.07 28.13 -2.27
C VAL A 438 -28.05 27.78 -3.40
N ALA A 439 -27.71 28.10 -4.64
CA ALA A 439 -28.54 27.77 -5.79
C ALA A 439 -28.62 26.25 -6.01
N PHE A 440 -27.50 25.53 -5.88
CA PHE A 440 -27.51 24.07 -5.98
C PHE A 440 -28.29 23.39 -4.86
N THR A 441 -28.22 23.91 -3.63
CA THR A 441 -29.06 23.41 -2.53
C THR A 441 -30.54 23.60 -2.86
N LYS A 442 -30.95 24.75 -3.43
CA LYS A 442 -32.34 25.00 -3.83
C LYS A 442 -32.80 24.22 -5.06
N ILE A 443 -31.88 23.87 -5.95
CA ILE A 443 -32.16 23.00 -7.11
C ILE A 443 -32.47 21.57 -6.64
N TRP A 444 -31.76 21.10 -5.61
CA TRP A 444 -31.85 19.72 -5.09
C TRP A 444 -32.46 19.64 -3.69
N GLU A 445 -33.29 20.62 -3.33
CA GLU A 445 -34.14 20.63 -2.13
C GLU A 445 -35.41 19.84 -2.42
#